data_AF-A0A3R6HY62-F1
#
_entry.id   AF-A0A3R6HY62-F1
#
_cell.length_a   1.000
_cell.length_b   1.000
_cell.length_c   1.000
_cell.angle_alpha   90.00
_cell.angle_beta   90.00
_cell.angle_gamma   90.00
#
_symmetry.space_group_name_H-M   'P 1'
#
loop_
_entity.id
_entity.type
_entity.pdbx_description
1 polymer ?
#
loop_
_entity_poly.entity_id
_entity_poly.type
_entity_poly.pdbx_seq_one_letter_code
_entity_poly.pdbx_strand_id
1 'polypeptide(L)'
;MMKKYFYLLALVCATSFFTACSDDDDDNTPKYETITFEGSNWNALIDNAQYGGKMLYGESGSGFTEDNGVYEWTDATTSLHSKINGADYGYGMSWAYWNGGAAVSNYHSTIAEGTSNTQLSIPADLAAHSGSNFLMIYGSIDGYNAPVLDFKDGKAHTMKGLWITNGTYFLNVMANGNDYCAKATSSTRISVVFEGFKADGTTSTGTVKYTVQNGTNSLKSWQYVDLSSLGEISSLKVNYEASDDMKGKYGYNAPAYIAVDDVEIYK
;
A
#
# COMPACT_ATOMS: atom_id res chain seq x y z
N MET A 1 -50.20 58.14 31.45
CA MET A 1 -49.39 57.80 30.27
C MET A 1 -50.12 56.74 29.47
N MET A 2 -50.32 57.01 28.19
CA MET A 2 -51.16 56.28 27.24
C MET A 2 -50.60 54.90 26.88
N LYS A 3 -51.46 53.89 26.69
CA LYS A 3 -51.20 52.82 25.72
C LYS A 3 -52.44 52.60 24.85
N LYS A 4 -52.20 52.74 23.55
CA LYS A 4 -53.14 52.73 22.43
C LYS A 4 -53.55 51.31 22.09
N TYR A 5 -54.79 51.14 21.61
CA TYR A 5 -55.27 49.96 20.91
C TYR A 5 -54.56 49.80 19.57
N PHE A 6 -54.28 48.57 19.12
CA PHE A 6 -54.32 48.19 17.71
C PHE A 6 -54.50 46.67 17.57
N TYR A 7 -55.61 46.27 16.94
CA TYR A 7 -55.78 44.97 16.29
C TYR A 7 -54.92 44.96 15.02
N LEU A 8 -54.19 43.86 14.76
CA LEU A 8 -53.67 43.60 13.41
C LEU A 8 -53.61 42.09 13.13
N LEU A 9 -54.58 41.66 12.33
CA LEU A 9 -54.50 40.76 11.18
C LEU A 9 -53.35 39.71 11.18
N ALA A 10 -53.71 38.45 11.40
CA ALA A 10 -52.87 37.31 11.01
C ALA A 10 -52.88 37.21 9.48
N LEU A 11 -51.76 37.57 8.85
CA LEU A 11 -51.51 37.32 7.43
C LEU A 11 -50.99 35.88 7.29
N VAL A 12 -51.80 35.02 6.68
CA VAL A 12 -51.38 33.69 6.23
C VAL A 12 -50.45 33.87 5.04
N CYS A 13 -49.15 33.75 5.26
CA CYS A 13 -48.19 33.58 4.17
C CYS A 13 -48.00 32.09 3.91
N ALA A 14 -48.67 31.60 2.87
CA ALA A 14 -48.33 30.33 2.23
C ALA A 14 -46.95 30.46 1.59
N THR A 15 -45.91 29.96 2.24
CA THR A 15 -44.60 29.79 1.60
C THR A 15 -44.58 28.44 0.91
N SER A 16 -44.73 28.52 -0.40
CA SER A 16 -44.52 27.47 -1.39
C SER A 16 -43.24 26.67 -1.11
N PHE A 17 -43.38 25.35 -1.08
CA PHE A 17 -42.26 24.42 -1.23
C PHE A 17 -41.62 24.67 -2.59
N PHE A 18 -40.47 25.35 -2.62
CA PHE A 18 -39.53 25.17 -3.71
C PHE A 18 -38.76 23.89 -3.40
N THR A 19 -39.24 22.77 -3.97
CA THR A 19 -38.37 21.65 -4.32
C THR A 19 -37.31 22.21 -5.26
N ALA A 20 -36.15 22.56 -4.72
CA ALA A 20 -34.96 22.71 -5.52
C ALA A 20 -34.54 21.29 -5.95
N CYS A 21 -35.18 20.80 -7.01
CA CYS A 21 -34.55 19.82 -7.88
C CYS A 21 -33.38 20.57 -8.53
N SER A 22 -32.21 20.45 -7.92
CA SER A 22 -30.94 20.72 -8.57
C SER A 22 -30.53 19.42 -9.27
N ASP A 23 -31.23 19.10 -10.37
CA ASP A 23 -30.61 18.35 -11.44
C ASP A 23 -29.62 19.30 -12.13
N ASP A 24 -28.46 18.76 -12.54
CA ASP A 24 -27.35 19.42 -13.25
C ASP A 24 -26.09 19.78 -12.43
N ASP A 25 -25.60 18.84 -11.62
CA ASP A 25 -24.15 18.60 -11.56
C ASP A 25 -23.90 17.18 -12.06
N ASP A 26 -23.83 17.03 -13.39
CA ASP A 26 -23.09 15.92 -13.99
C ASP A 26 -21.62 16.18 -13.66
N ASP A 27 -21.24 15.82 -12.42
CA ASP A 27 -19.87 15.89 -11.93
C ASP A 27 -19.04 14.93 -12.79
N ASN A 28 -18.59 15.45 -13.92
CA ASN A 28 -17.73 14.78 -14.89
C ASN A 28 -16.33 14.51 -14.32
N THR A 29 -16.13 14.69 -13.02
CA THR A 29 -14.95 14.23 -12.31
C THR A 29 -14.95 12.71 -12.31
N PRO A 30 -13.89 12.07 -12.85
CA PRO A 30 -13.73 10.62 -12.78
C PRO A 30 -13.87 10.15 -11.33
N LYS A 31 -14.86 9.28 -11.09
CA LYS A 31 -15.08 8.68 -9.77
C LYS A 31 -14.07 7.57 -9.55
N TYR A 32 -13.46 7.55 -8.38
CA TYR A 32 -12.58 6.48 -7.93
C TYR A 32 -13.05 5.97 -6.57
N GLU A 33 -12.69 4.73 -6.26
CA GLU A 33 -12.76 4.17 -4.92
C GLU A 33 -11.38 4.27 -4.27
N THR A 34 -11.35 4.56 -2.97
CA THR A 34 -10.11 4.61 -2.17
C THR A 34 -10.15 3.50 -1.13
N ILE A 35 -9.14 2.64 -1.13
CA ILE A 35 -8.97 1.58 -0.15
C ILE A 35 -8.06 2.12 0.96
N THR A 36 -8.64 2.36 2.14
CA THR A 36 -7.92 2.89 3.32
C THR A 36 -7.49 1.79 4.30
N PHE A 37 -7.79 0.52 3.99
CA PHE A 37 -7.49 -0.64 4.85
C PHE A 37 -8.09 -0.58 6.27
N GLU A 38 -9.22 0.12 6.45
CA GLU A 38 -9.83 0.36 7.76
C GLU A 38 -11.02 -0.56 8.08
N GLY A 39 -11.16 -0.89 9.36
CA GLY A 39 -12.30 -1.64 9.90
C GLY A 39 -11.93 -3.03 10.42
N SER A 40 -12.92 -3.70 11.03
CA SER A 40 -12.67 -4.96 11.76
C SER A 40 -12.10 -6.07 10.90
N ASN A 41 -12.47 -6.12 9.61
CA ASN A 41 -11.97 -7.15 8.68
C ASN A 41 -10.48 -6.94 8.42
N TRP A 42 -10.03 -5.70 8.24
CA TRP A 42 -8.62 -5.38 8.04
C TRP A 42 -7.80 -5.53 9.32
N ASN A 43 -8.35 -5.12 10.47
CA ASN A 43 -7.70 -5.30 11.76
C ASN A 43 -7.42 -6.78 12.07
N ALA A 44 -8.29 -7.69 11.62
CA ALA A 44 -8.13 -9.12 11.81
C ALA A 44 -6.99 -9.73 10.96
N LEU A 45 -6.46 -8.99 9.99
CA LEU A 45 -5.37 -9.44 9.10
C LEU A 45 -3.98 -9.01 9.60
N ILE A 46 -3.88 -8.26 10.69
CA ILE A 46 -2.60 -7.73 11.19
C ILE A 46 -1.87 -8.79 12.03
N ASP A 47 -0.75 -9.27 11.51
CA ASP A 47 0.00 -10.37 12.13
C ASP A 47 0.69 -9.98 13.44
N ASN A 48 0.91 -10.97 14.30
CA ASN A 48 1.61 -10.80 15.55
C ASN A 48 2.38 -12.08 15.92
N ALA A 49 3.70 -12.05 16.07
CA ALA A 49 4.61 -10.90 15.87
C ALA A 49 4.74 -10.50 14.39
N GLN A 50 5.36 -9.34 14.09
CA GLN A 50 5.54 -8.86 12.71
C GLN A 50 6.35 -9.83 11.83
N TYR A 51 7.40 -10.44 12.39
CA TYR A 51 8.20 -11.49 11.75
C TYR A 51 7.95 -12.82 12.46
N GLY A 52 7.75 -13.88 11.67
CA GLY A 52 7.44 -15.22 12.18
C GLY A 52 6.04 -15.36 12.79
N GLY A 53 5.19 -14.33 12.68
CA GLY A 53 3.80 -14.40 13.09
C GLY A 53 3.02 -15.42 12.28
N LYS A 54 2.03 -16.04 12.91
CA LYS A 54 1.35 -17.19 12.32
C LYS A 54 0.52 -16.83 11.08
N MET A 55 0.10 -15.58 10.93
CA MET A 55 -0.71 -15.20 9.77
C MET A 55 0.14 -15.11 8.51
N LEU A 56 1.35 -14.55 8.60
CA LEU A 56 2.24 -14.38 7.45
C LEU A 56 3.21 -15.55 7.24
N TYR A 57 3.37 -16.40 8.25
CA TYR A 57 4.39 -17.48 8.27
C TYR A 57 3.84 -18.84 8.71
N GLY A 58 2.53 -19.01 8.84
CA GLY A 58 1.91 -20.24 9.32
C GLY A 58 2.26 -20.60 10.76
N GLU A 59 1.68 -21.68 11.29
CA GLU A 59 1.84 -22.08 12.70
C GLU A 59 3.29 -22.36 13.12
N SER A 60 4.16 -22.71 12.17
CA SER A 60 5.59 -22.95 12.43
C SER A 60 6.43 -21.67 12.51
N GLY A 61 5.88 -20.53 12.08
CA GLY A 61 6.64 -19.30 11.86
C GLY A 61 7.66 -19.40 10.71
N SER A 62 7.61 -20.47 9.91
CA SER A 62 8.58 -20.77 8.85
C SER A 62 7.97 -20.89 7.44
N GLY A 63 6.74 -20.42 7.29
CA GLY A 63 5.94 -20.52 6.08
C GLY A 63 4.94 -21.66 6.10
N PHE A 64 3.91 -21.52 5.26
CA PHE A 64 2.94 -22.55 4.95
C PHE A 64 3.58 -23.57 3.99
N THR A 65 3.24 -24.86 4.16
CA THR A 65 3.66 -25.95 3.25
C THR A 65 2.56 -26.38 2.29
N GLU A 66 1.37 -25.79 2.43
CA GLU A 66 0.22 -25.98 1.56
C GLU A 66 -0.36 -24.61 1.21
N ASP A 67 -0.92 -24.46 0.02
CA ASP A 67 -1.49 -23.19 -0.46
C ASP A 67 -2.79 -22.80 0.28
N ASN A 68 -3.46 -23.80 0.89
CA ASN A 68 -4.67 -23.59 1.65
C ASN A 68 -4.38 -22.85 2.97
N GLY A 69 -5.03 -21.70 3.16
CA GLY A 69 -4.85 -20.88 4.37
C GLY A 69 -3.64 -19.96 4.34
N VAL A 70 -2.91 -19.90 3.21
CA VAL A 70 -1.90 -18.86 2.97
C VAL A 70 -2.56 -17.48 3.08
N TYR A 71 -1.85 -16.55 3.70
CA TYR A 71 -2.31 -15.17 3.84
C TYR A 71 -2.68 -14.55 2.48
N GLU A 72 -3.92 -14.12 2.38
CA GLU A 72 -4.45 -13.36 1.26
C GLU A 72 -5.57 -12.42 1.76
N TRP A 73 -5.81 -11.36 1.01
CA TRP A 73 -6.94 -10.46 1.24
C TRP A 73 -7.50 -9.99 -0.09
N THR A 74 -8.80 -9.69 -0.09
CA THR A 74 -9.50 -9.09 -1.23
C THR A 74 -10.35 -7.95 -0.68
N ASP A 75 -10.17 -6.75 -1.23
CA ASP A 75 -11.06 -5.63 -0.97
C ASP A 75 -12.44 -5.91 -1.61
N ALA A 76 -13.50 -5.79 -0.82
CA ALA A 76 -14.84 -6.18 -1.23
C ALA A 76 -15.46 -5.24 -2.28
N THR A 77 -14.99 -3.99 -2.35
CA THR A 77 -15.55 -2.96 -3.24
C THR A 77 -14.87 -2.97 -4.59
N THR A 78 -13.54 -3.00 -4.60
CA THR A 78 -12.70 -2.88 -5.80
C THR A 78 -12.25 -4.23 -6.37
N SER A 79 -12.42 -5.31 -5.61
CA SER A 79 -11.86 -6.63 -5.90
C SER A 79 -10.31 -6.67 -5.95
N LEU A 80 -9.62 -5.59 -5.57
CA LEU A 80 -8.17 -5.60 -5.43
C LEU A 80 -7.76 -6.65 -4.41
N HIS A 81 -6.78 -7.46 -4.74
CA HIS A 81 -6.36 -8.59 -3.94
C HIS A 81 -4.84 -8.71 -3.92
N SER A 82 -4.33 -9.31 -2.84
CA SER A 82 -2.97 -9.82 -2.78
C SER A 82 -2.92 -11.13 -2.02
N LYS A 83 -1.99 -11.99 -2.43
CA LYS A 83 -1.63 -13.24 -1.76
C LYS A 83 -0.11 -13.31 -1.61
N ILE A 84 0.36 -13.88 -0.51
CA ILE A 84 1.79 -14.17 -0.35
C ILE A 84 2.26 -15.11 -1.45
N ASN A 85 3.43 -14.84 -2.01
CA ASN A 85 4.02 -15.66 -3.06
C ASN A 85 4.52 -17.01 -2.53
N GLY A 86 4.35 -18.03 -3.37
CA GLY A 86 4.98 -19.34 -3.15
C GLY A 86 6.35 -19.41 -3.79
N ALA A 87 7.28 -20.11 -3.15
CA ALA A 87 8.60 -20.42 -3.70
C ALA A 87 8.90 -21.92 -3.58
N ASP A 88 9.49 -22.51 -4.63
CA ASP A 88 10.06 -23.87 -4.56
C ASP A 88 11.52 -23.79 -4.14
N TYR A 89 11.86 -24.45 -3.03
CA TYR A 89 13.24 -24.57 -2.59
C TYR A 89 13.87 -25.92 -2.92
N GLY A 90 13.22 -26.74 -3.76
CA GLY A 90 13.69 -28.06 -4.20
C GLY A 90 13.32 -29.21 -3.25
N TYR A 91 12.60 -28.92 -2.17
CA TYR A 91 12.04 -29.89 -1.22
C TYR A 91 10.55 -29.65 -0.95
N GLY A 92 9.89 -28.87 -1.80
CA GLY A 92 8.49 -28.52 -1.69
C GLY A 92 8.24 -27.02 -1.76
N MET A 93 6.96 -26.67 -1.94
CA MET A 93 6.50 -25.30 -1.89
C MET A 93 6.52 -24.74 -0.47
N SER A 94 6.89 -23.46 -0.37
CA SER A 94 6.74 -22.68 0.85
C SER A 94 6.14 -21.32 0.51
N TRP A 95 5.15 -20.90 1.30
CA TRP A 95 4.59 -19.55 1.26
C TRP A 95 4.91 -18.86 2.56
N ALA A 96 5.59 -17.74 2.50
CA ALA A 96 5.94 -16.93 3.66
C ALA A 96 6.11 -15.50 3.20
N TYR A 97 5.88 -14.52 4.06
CA TYR A 97 5.94 -13.11 3.62
C TYR A 97 7.31 -12.71 3.06
N TRP A 98 8.39 -13.39 3.45
CA TRP A 98 9.73 -13.22 2.84
C TRP A 98 9.85 -13.73 1.39
N ASN A 99 8.80 -14.30 0.82
CA ASN A 99 8.71 -14.64 -0.60
C ASN A 99 8.04 -13.53 -1.41
N GLY A 100 7.57 -12.46 -0.78
CA GLY A 100 6.83 -11.39 -1.44
C GLY A 100 5.35 -11.44 -1.09
N GLY A 101 4.75 -10.27 -0.92
CA GLY A 101 3.33 -10.08 -0.67
C GLY A 101 3.03 -8.67 -0.18
N ALA A 102 1.75 -8.38 0.04
CA ALA A 102 1.29 -7.15 0.68
C ALA A 102 0.54 -7.51 1.98
N ALA A 103 1.11 -7.14 3.13
CA ALA A 103 0.55 -7.43 4.45
C ALA A 103 -0.11 -6.18 5.05
N VAL A 104 -1.23 -6.34 5.73
CA VAL A 104 -1.89 -5.24 6.46
C VAL A 104 -1.14 -5.03 7.76
N SER A 105 -0.90 -3.78 8.12
CA SER A 105 -0.16 -3.40 9.32
C SER A 105 -0.71 -2.11 9.93
N ASN A 106 -0.52 -1.97 11.22
CA ASN A 106 -0.67 -0.71 11.96
C ASN A 106 0.51 -0.49 12.93
N TYR A 107 1.65 -1.15 12.66
CA TYR A 107 2.79 -1.08 13.54
C TYR A 107 3.56 0.22 13.37
N HIS A 108 4.00 0.74 14.51
CA HIS A 108 4.84 1.92 14.61
C HIS A 108 6.05 1.58 15.47
N SER A 109 7.25 2.02 15.05
CA SER A 109 8.46 1.88 15.86
C SER A 109 9.42 3.03 15.63
N THR A 110 10.42 3.20 16.50
CA THR A 110 11.46 4.19 16.24
C THR A 110 12.36 3.72 15.11
N ILE A 111 12.92 4.65 14.33
CA ILE A 111 13.85 4.29 13.24
C ILE A 111 15.04 3.48 13.79
N ALA A 112 15.51 3.77 15.01
CA ALA A 112 16.63 3.04 15.62
C ALA A 112 16.32 1.55 15.91
N GLU A 113 15.05 1.19 16.06
CA GLU A 113 14.58 -0.19 16.28
C GLU A 113 14.35 -0.96 14.97
N GLY A 114 14.50 -0.28 13.82
CA GLY A 114 14.23 -0.84 12.49
C GLY A 114 15.09 -2.06 12.19
N THR A 115 14.49 -3.25 12.19
CA THR A 115 15.13 -4.53 11.86
C THR A 115 14.17 -5.42 11.06
N SER A 116 14.60 -6.60 10.64
CA SER A 116 13.69 -7.61 10.07
C SER A 116 12.55 -7.98 11.02
N ASN A 117 12.73 -7.88 12.34
CA ASN A 117 11.68 -8.15 13.32
C ASN A 117 10.62 -7.03 13.42
N THR A 118 10.92 -5.83 12.88
CA THR A 118 9.99 -4.69 12.83
C THR A 118 9.63 -4.32 11.38
N GLN A 119 9.71 -5.29 10.46
CA GLN A 119 9.53 -5.12 9.02
C GLN A 119 8.18 -4.53 8.59
N LEU A 120 7.14 -4.61 9.42
CA LEU A 120 5.81 -4.07 9.13
C LEU A 120 5.60 -2.65 9.69
N SER A 121 6.63 -2.02 10.25
CA SER A 121 6.48 -0.74 10.97
C SER A 121 6.84 0.49 10.15
N ILE A 122 6.02 1.54 10.22
CA ILE A 122 6.39 2.92 9.83
C ILE A 122 6.93 3.69 11.06
N PRO A 123 7.58 4.87 10.87
CA PRO A 123 8.11 5.66 11.99
C PRO A 123 7.05 5.98 13.04
N ALA A 124 7.45 5.96 14.32
CA ALA A 124 6.54 6.19 15.45
C ALA A 124 5.89 7.58 15.48
N ASP A 125 6.51 8.57 14.86
CA ASP A 125 6.03 9.94 14.72
C ASP A 125 5.26 10.20 13.41
N LEU A 126 5.15 9.19 12.54
CA LEU A 126 4.38 9.25 11.31
C LEU A 126 3.08 8.45 11.47
N ALA A 127 1.93 9.12 11.40
CA ALA A 127 0.64 8.44 11.34
C ALA A 127 0.48 7.69 10.00
N ALA A 128 -0.42 6.69 9.96
CA ALA A 128 -0.96 6.20 8.69
C ALA A 128 -1.51 7.37 7.86
N HIS A 129 -1.55 7.25 6.53
CA HIS A 129 -2.01 8.36 5.70
C HIS A 129 -3.49 8.62 5.95
N SER A 130 -4.28 7.54 6.01
CA SER A 130 -5.66 7.53 6.48
C SER A 130 -5.83 6.52 7.61
N GLY A 131 -6.63 6.87 8.62
CA GLY A 131 -6.96 5.94 9.70
C GLY A 131 -5.76 5.50 10.54
N SER A 132 -5.54 4.20 10.65
CA SER A 132 -4.52 3.56 11.48
C SER A 132 -3.78 2.43 10.77
N ASN A 133 -4.39 1.82 9.76
CA ASN A 133 -3.83 0.71 9.02
C ASN A 133 -3.21 1.18 7.70
N PHE A 134 -2.32 0.38 7.16
CA PHE A 134 -1.69 0.54 5.85
C PHE A 134 -1.24 -0.83 5.36
N LEU A 135 -0.84 -0.92 4.10
CA LEU A 135 -0.12 -2.09 3.58
C LEU A 135 1.39 -1.92 3.76
N MET A 136 2.07 -3.00 4.11
CA MET A 136 3.50 -3.14 3.91
C MET A 136 3.73 -4.14 2.76
N ILE A 137 4.30 -3.68 1.66
CA ILE A 137 4.59 -4.49 0.49
C ILE A 137 6.06 -4.90 0.53
N TYR A 138 6.33 -6.20 0.48
CA TYR A 138 7.67 -6.73 0.29
C TYR A 138 7.93 -6.95 -1.20
N GLY A 139 8.59 -5.97 -1.83
CA GLY A 139 8.93 -5.95 -3.25
C GLY A 139 10.09 -6.87 -3.62
N SER A 140 10.27 -7.08 -4.92
CA SER A 140 11.39 -7.86 -5.47
C SER A 140 12.40 -6.99 -6.21
N ILE A 141 13.52 -7.61 -6.57
CA ILE A 141 14.44 -7.08 -7.57
C ILE A 141 14.60 -8.08 -8.71
N ASP A 142 14.74 -7.52 -9.91
CA ASP A 142 14.77 -8.26 -11.17
C ASP A 142 13.52 -9.13 -11.41
N GLY A 143 12.40 -8.78 -10.77
CA GLY A 143 11.11 -9.48 -10.89
C GLY A 143 11.03 -10.83 -10.18
N TYR A 144 12.09 -11.29 -9.51
CA TYR A 144 12.09 -12.58 -8.84
C TYR A 144 11.18 -12.56 -7.61
N ASN A 145 10.12 -13.35 -7.63
CA ASN A 145 9.06 -13.38 -6.61
C ASN A 145 8.48 -11.98 -6.29
N ALA A 146 8.26 -11.15 -7.31
CA ALA A 146 7.58 -9.87 -7.15
C ALA A 146 6.20 -10.05 -6.52
N PRO A 147 5.84 -9.29 -5.46
CA PRO A 147 4.49 -9.28 -4.94
C PRO A 147 3.53 -8.86 -6.05
N VAL A 148 2.37 -9.51 -6.07
CA VAL A 148 1.31 -9.21 -7.03
C VAL A 148 0.12 -8.61 -6.30
N LEU A 149 -0.35 -7.47 -6.81
CA LEU A 149 -1.70 -6.98 -6.56
C LEU A 149 -2.52 -7.27 -7.84
N ASP A 150 -3.58 -8.04 -7.74
CA ASP A 150 -4.46 -8.39 -8.87
C ASP A 150 -5.93 -8.14 -8.52
N PHE A 151 -6.85 -8.45 -9.46
CA PHE A 151 -8.28 -8.21 -9.28
C PHE A 151 -9.07 -9.52 -9.37
N LYS A 152 -9.81 -9.85 -8.30
CA LYS A 152 -10.57 -11.12 -8.21
C LYS A 152 -11.86 -11.13 -9.02
N ASP A 153 -12.27 -10.01 -9.60
CA ASP A 153 -13.39 -9.95 -10.54
C ASP A 153 -13.02 -10.34 -11.98
N GLY A 154 -11.73 -10.61 -12.23
CA GLY A 154 -11.21 -11.05 -13.53
C GLY A 154 -11.21 -9.95 -14.59
N LYS A 155 -11.35 -8.67 -14.20
CA LYS A 155 -11.34 -7.53 -15.11
C LYS A 155 -10.01 -6.77 -15.02
N ALA A 156 -9.71 -6.03 -16.08
CA ALA A 156 -8.66 -5.02 -16.02
C ALA A 156 -9.25 -3.73 -15.41
N HIS A 157 -8.45 -3.03 -14.62
CA HIS A 157 -8.82 -1.80 -13.94
C HIS A 157 -7.76 -0.73 -14.17
N THR A 158 -8.14 0.54 -14.12
CA THR A 158 -7.18 1.64 -14.14
C THR A 158 -6.92 2.10 -12.72
N MET A 159 -5.70 1.92 -12.23
CA MET A 159 -5.27 2.46 -10.94
C MET A 159 -4.94 3.93 -11.09
N LYS A 160 -5.57 4.79 -10.29
CA LYS A 160 -5.29 6.23 -10.28
C LYS A 160 -3.97 6.51 -9.56
N GLY A 161 -3.75 5.88 -8.42
CA GLY A 161 -2.52 6.04 -7.66
C GLY A 161 -2.63 5.51 -6.25
N LEU A 162 -1.60 5.80 -5.46
CA LEU A 162 -1.48 5.35 -4.09
C LEU A 162 -0.51 6.26 -3.32
N TRP A 163 -0.56 6.23 -2.00
CA TRP A 163 0.41 6.92 -1.15
C TRP A 163 1.49 5.95 -0.68
N ILE A 164 2.74 6.40 -0.65
CA ILE A 164 3.88 5.59 -0.19
C ILE A 164 4.72 6.28 0.86
N THR A 165 5.38 5.48 1.71
CA THR A 165 6.50 5.92 2.55
C THR A 165 7.41 4.74 2.92
N ASN A 166 8.62 5.02 3.41
CA ASN A 166 9.54 3.96 3.84
C ASN A 166 9.21 3.46 5.26
N GLY A 167 9.33 2.15 5.45
CA GLY A 167 9.30 1.54 6.78
C GLY A 167 10.58 1.78 7.58
N THR A 168 10.48 1.60 8.90
CA THR A 168 11.59 1.81 9.85
C THR A 168 12.81 0.93 9.55
N TYR A 169 12.61 -0.31 9.11
CA TYR A 169 13.72 -1.20 8.77
C TYR A 169 14.57 -0.64 7.62
N PHE A 170 13.94 -0.19 6.53
CA PHE A 170 14.63 0.47 5.43
C PHE A 170 15.37 1.72 5.90
N LEU A 171 14.67 2.59 6.65
CA LEU A 171 15.24 3.85 7.15
C LEU A 171 16.45 3.63 8.05
N ASN A 172 16.41 2.62 8.92
CA ASN A 172 17.53 2.29 9.79
C ASN A 172 18.75 1.85 8.98
N VAL A 173 18.55 0.92 8.03
CA VAL A 173 19.63 0.42 7.18
C VAL A 173 20.21 1.53 6.31
N MET A 174 19.40 2.43 5.77
CA MET A 174 19.91 3.57 5.01
C MET A 174 20.74 4.53 5.87
N ALA A 175 20.39 4.71 7.15
CA ALA A 175 21.14 5.56 8.06
C ALA A 175 22.44 4.91 8.56
N ASN A 176 22.39 3.62 8.91
CA ASN A 176 23.41 2.96 9.73
C ASN A 176 24.12 1.79 9.03
N GLY A 177 23.50 1.21 8.00
CA GLY A 177 23.90 -0.07 7.43
C GLY A 177 23.61 -1.24 8.36
N ASN A 178 23.93 -2.44 7.90
CA ASN A 178 23.94 -3.67 8.70
C ASN A 178 24.93 -4.67 8.09
N ASP A 179 24.92 -5.93 8.56
CA ASP A 179 25.82 -6.98 8.07
C ASP A 179 25.63 -7.34 6.59
N TYR A 180 24.50 -6.95 5.99
CA TYR A 180 24.14 -7.28 4.61
C TYR A 180 24.26 -6.08 3.67
N CYS A 181 23.91 -4.88 4.13
CA CYS A 181 23.77 -3.68 3.34
C CYS A 181 24.59 -2.53 3.92
N ALA A 182 25.35 -1.85 3.07
CA ALA A 182 26.01 -0.60 3.43
C ALA A 182 24.96 0.48 3.74
N LYS A 183 25.34 1.45 4.60
CA LYS A 183 24.54 2.68 4.77
C LYS A 183 24.54 3.50 3.49
N ALA A 184 23.51 4.34 3.32
CA ALA A 184 23.41 5.23 2.19
C ALA A 184 24.53 6.28 2.17
N THR A 185 24.96 6.60 0.96
CA THR A 185 25.97 7.61 0.63
C THR A 185 25.39 8.63 -0.36
N SER A 186 26.14 9.66 -0.73
CA SER A 186 25.66 10.66 -1.69
C SER A 186 25.33 10.07 -3.08
N SER A 187 25.94 8.93 -3.45
CA SER A 187 25.67 8.23 -4.71
C SER A 187 24.48 7.28 -4.66
N THR A 188 24.01 6.91 -3.46
CA THR A 188 22.93 5.93 -3.31
C THR A 188 21.66 6.42 -4.00
N ARG A 189 21.04 5.57 -4.82
CA ARG A 189 19.73 5.80 -5.43
C ARG A 189 18.94 4.52 -5.32
N ILE A 190 17.75 4.61 -4.73
CA ILE A 190 16.79 3.49 -4.69
C ILE A 190 15.43 4.04 -5.08
N SER A 191 14.77 3.36 -6.03
CA SER A 191 13.41 3.64 -6.45
C SER A 191 12.54 2.40 -6.28
N VAL A 192 11.31 2.60 -5.81
CA VAL A 192 10.25 1.60 -5.99
C VAL A 192 9.71 1.72 -7.41
N VAL A 193 9.40 0.59 -8.03
CA VAL A 193 8.93 0.47 -9.40
C VAL A 193 7.62 -0.30 -9.42
N PHE A 194 6.55 0.39 -9.80
CA PHE A 194 5.23 -0.19 -10.01
C PHE A 194 5.10 -0.55 -11.49
N GLU A 195 4.94 -1.84 -11.79
CA GLU A 195 4.81 -2.33 -13.16
C GLU A 195 3.44 -2.96 -13.38
N GLY A 196 2.71 -2.44 -14.38
CA GLY A 196 1.40 -2.94 -14.77
C GLY A 196 1.50 -4.10 -15.75
N PHE A 197 0.60 -5.07 -15.65
CA PHE A 197 0.54 -6.21 -16.56
C PHE A 197 -0.88 -6.48 -17.04
N LYS A 198 -0.99 -6.99 -18.28
CA LYS A 198 -2.23 -7.53 -18.83
C LYS A 198 -2.60 -8.88 -18.17
N ALA A 199 -3.77 -9.40 -18.52
CA ALA A 199 -4.32 -10.65 -17.99
C ALA A 199 -3.45 -11.90 -18.24
N ASP A 200 -2.53 -11.87 -19.20
CA ASP A 200 -1.56 -12.96 -19.42
C ASP A 200 -0.43 -13.01 -18.36
N GLY A 201 -0.36 -12.02 -17.47
CA GLY A 201 0.64 -11.90 -16.39
C GLY A 201 2.08 -11.65 -16.84
N THR A 202 2.32 -11.48 -18.15
CA THR A 202 3.65 -11.40 -18.76
C THR A 202 3.84 -10.18 -19.66
N THR A 203 2.76 -9.67 -20.28
CA THR A 203 2.79 -8.46 -21.09
C THR A 203 2.67 -7.22 -20.21
N SER A 204 3.79 -6.51 -20.06
CA SER A 204 3.86 -5.22 -19.35
C SER A 204 3.05 -4.13 -20.09
N THR A 205 2.35 -3.29 -19.33
CA THR A 205 1.68 -2.07 -19.84
C THR A 205 2.51 -0.81 -19.61
N GLY A 206 3.57 -0.90 -18.80
CA GLY A 206 4.45 0.22 -18.47
C GLY A 206 4.94 0.15 -17.03
N THR A 207 5.80 1.10 -16.68
CA THR A 207 6.34 1.24 -15.32
C THR A 207 6.17 2.67 -14.82
N VAL A 208 5.86 2.81 -13.53
CA VAL A 208 5.93 4.07 -12.79
C VAL A 208 6.96 3.90 -11.69
N LYS A 209 7.84 4.89 -11.53
CA LYS A 209 8.96 4.84 -10.59
C LYS A 209 8.90 6.01 -9.62
N TYR A 210 9.19 5.74 -8.36
CA TYR A 210 9.37 6.78 -7.34
C TYR A 210 10.67 6.56 -6.58
N THR A 211 11.52 7.59 -6.50
CA THR A 211 12.78 7.52 -5.77
C THR A 211 12.55 7.65 -4.26
N VAL A 212 12.75 6.54 -3.54
CA VAL A 212 12.55 6.43 -2.09
C VAL A 212 13.85 6.67 -1.29
N GLN A 213 15.00 6.61 -1.96
CA GLN A 213 16.30 7.04 -1.43
C GLN A 213 17.05 7.86 -2.48
N ASN A 214 17.39 9.11 -2.14
CA ASN A 214 18.17 10.02 -2.98
C ASN A 214 19.40 10.55 -2.23
N GLY A 215 20.54 9.92 -2.48
CA GLY A 215 21.78 10.18 -1.74
C GLY A 215 21.61 9.73 -0.30
N THR A 216 21.79 10.63 0.65
CA THR A 216 21.53 10.38 2.08
C THR A 216 20.11 10.76 2.52
N ASN A 217 19.26 11.22 1.59
CA ASN A 217 17.89 11.61 1.89
C ASN A 217 16.93 10.45 1.60
N SER A 218 16.36 9.88 2.67
CA SER A 218 15.27 8.89 2.57
C SER A 218 13.91 9.59 2.53
N LEU A 219 12.97 9.00 1.81
CA LEU A 219 11.55 9.33 1.93
C LEU A 219 11.06 8.97 3.34
N LYS A 220 10.52 9.95 4.08
CA LYS A 220 10.04 9.78 5.49
C LYS A 220 8.62 10.29 5.72
N SER A 221 8.03 10.96 4.74
CA SER A 221 6.63 11.38 4.73
C SER A 221 5.85 10.57 3.71
N TRP A 222 4.52 10.58 3.80
CA TRP A 222 3.68 10.05 2.74
C TRP A 222 3.83 10.87 1.47
N GLN A 223 3.93 10.18 0.32
CA GLN A 223 4.00 10.79 -1.00
C GLN A 223 3.09 10.05 -1.96
N TYR A 224 2.30 10.82 -2.70
CA TYR A 224 1.40 10.28 -3.70
C TYR A 224 2.16 9.88 -4.97
N VAL A 225 1.82 8.72 -5.52
CA VAL A 225 2.34 8.20 -6.78
C VAL A 225 1.16 8.01 -7.73
N ASP A 226 1.18 8.77 -8.83
CA ASP A 226 0.21 8.64 -9.91
C ASP A 226 0.52 7.41 -10.76
N LEU A 227 -0.40 6.45 -10.79
CA LEU A 227 -0.29 5.19 -11.53
C LEU A 227 -1.10 5.19 -12.83
N SER A 228 -1.83 6.26 -13.13
CA SER A 228 -2.77 6.31 -14.27
C SER A 228 -2.10 6.09 -15.63
N SER A 229 -0.80 6.42 -15.75
CA SER A 229 -0.02 6.18 -16.96
C SER A 229 0.18 4.69 -17.31
N LEU A 230 -0.09 3.77 -16.38
CA LEU A 230 -0.09 2.33 -16.62
C LEU A 230 -1.30 1.87 -17.47
N GLY A 231 -2.33 2.72 -17.59
CA GLY A 231 -3.59 2.38 -18.25
C GLY A 231 -4.36 1.29 -17.51
N GLU A 232 -5.14 0.51 -18.27
CA GLU A 232 -5.83 -0.66 -17.73
C GLU A 232 -4.84 -1.81 -17.48
N ILE A 233 -4.85 -2.34 -16.26
CA ILE A 233 -4.01 -3.44 -15.82
C ILE A 233 -4.85 -4.54 -15.17
N SER A 234 -4.45 -5.79 -15.33
CA SER A 234 -5.02 -6.93 -14.60
C SER A 234 -4.22 -7.27 -13.36
N SER A 235 -2.97 -6.82 -13.28
CA SER A 235 -2.16 -6.92 -12.07
C SER A 235 -1.06 -5.86 -12.04
N LEU A 236 -0.61 -5.55 -10.83
CA LEU A 236 0.52 -4.70 -10.54
C LEU A 236 1.59 -5.52 -9.82
N LYS A 237 2.84 -5.42 -10.29
CA LYS A 237 4.01 -5.96 -9.58
C LYS A 237 4.83 -4.83 -8.99
N VAL A 238 5.30 -5.01 -7.76
CA VAL A 238 6.12 -4.01 -7.06
C VAL A 238 7.57 -4.47 -7.00
N ASN A 239 8.43 -3.73 -7.66
CA ASN A 239 9.85 -3.99 -7.80
C ASN A 239 10.67 -2.84 -7.20
N TYR A 240 11.99 -3.03 -7.15
CA TYR A 240 12.94 -1.98 -6.84
C TYR A 240 14.01 -1.84 -7.93
N GLU A 241 14.53 -0.63 -8.07
CA GLU A 241 15.76 -0.34 -8.80
C GLU A 241 16.72 0.34 -7.85
N ALA A 242 17.99 -0.06 -7.88
CA ALA A 242 18.99 0.47 -6.98
C ALA A 242 20.35 0.67 -7.66
N SER A 243 21.09 1.66 -7.18
CA SER A 243 22.49 1.88 -7.52
C SER A 243 23.37 0.73 -7.01
N ASP A 244 24.53 0.55 -7.64
CA ASP A 244 25.38 -0.63 -7.40
C ASP A 244 25.97 -0.69 -5.99
N ASP A 245 26.08 0.44 -5.29
CA ASP A 245 26.51 0.46 -3.88
C ASP A 245 25.51 -0.24 -2.94
N MET A 246 24.27 -0.48 -3.39
CA MET A 246 23.25 -1.22 -2.65
C MET A 246 23.17 -2.71 -3.06
N LYS A 247 24.07 -3.16 -3.94
CA LYS A 247 24.12 -4.55 -4.43
C LYS A 247 25.38 -5.25 -3.94
N GLY A 248 25.22 -6.48 -3.48
CA GLY A 248 26.30 -7.40 -3.16
C GLY A 248 26.42 -8.53 -4.16
N LYS A 249 27.15 -9.58 -3.75
CA LYS A 249 27.36 -10.80 -4.56
C LYS A 249 26.07 -11.48 -5.00
N TYR A 250 25.02 -11.37 -4.20
CA TYR A 250 23.74 -12.07 -4.39
C TYR A 250 22.61 -11.16 -4.89
N GLY A 251 22.95 -9.96 -5.37
CA GLY A 251 21.97 -8.96 -5.80
C GLY A 251 21.77 -7.87 -4.76
N TYR A 252 20.57 -7.33 -4.68
CA TYR A 252 20.26 -6.22 -3.79
C TYR A 252 20.25 -6.61 -2.32
N ASN A 253 20.77 -5.71 -1.50
CA ASN A 253 20.95 -5.96 -0.07
C ASN A 253 20.07 -5.08 0.83
N ALA A 254 19.56 -3.96 0.33
CA ALA A 254 18.71 -3.10 1.16
C ALA A 254 17.35 -3.78 1.42
N PRO A 255 16.63 -3.43 2.50
CA PRO A 255 15.29 -3.95 2.71
C PRO A 255 14.34 -3.53 1.58
N ALA A 256 13.56 -4.45 1.01
CA ALA A 256 12.63 -4.16 -0.09
C ALA A 256 11.19 -3.96 0.42
N TYR A 257 11.01 -3.21 1.51
CA TYR A 257 9.70 -2.96 2.11
C TYR A 257 9.24 -1.53 1.87
N ILE A 258 8.04 -1.36 1.32
CA ILE A 258 7.40 -0.05 1.14
C ILE A 258 6.03 -0.05 1.81
N ALA A 259 5.76 0.96 2.62
CA ALA A 259 4.43 1.19 3.16
C ALA A 259 3.57 1.87 2.10
N VAL A 260 2.34 1.38 1.91
CA VAL A 260 1.36 1.87 0.95
C VAL A 260 0.04 2.11 1.67
N ASP A 261 -0.61 3.22 1.37
CA ASP A 261 -1.93 3.54 1.89
C ASP A 261 -2.77 4.26 0.82
N ASP A 262 -4.09 4.33 1.03
CA ASP A 262 -5.05 4.99 0.15
C ASP A 262 -4.86 4.62 -1.32
N VAL A 263 -5.09 3.35 -1.63
CA VAL A 263 -5.02 2.85 -3.02
C VAL A 263 -6.28 3.28 -3.76
N GLU A 264 -6.09 4.05 -4.84
CA GLU A 264 -7.18 4.65 -5.61
C GLU A 264 -7.36 3.96 -6.97
N ILE A 265 -8.57 3.49 -7.25
CA ILE A 265 -8.93 2.78 -8.49
C ILE A 265 -10.15 3.45 -9.12
N TYR A 266 -10.11 3.73 -10.42
CA TYR A 266 -11.26 4.31 -11.13
C TYR A 266 -12.43 3.31 -11.19
N LYS A 267 -13.66 3.83 -11.07
CA LYS A 267 -14.90 3.05 -11.17
C LYS A 267 -15.26 2.65 -12.59
#